data_AF-A0AAW5WAX4-F1
#
_entry.id   AF-A0AAW5WAX4-F1
#
_cell.length_a   1.000
_cell.length_b   1.000
_cell.length_c   1.000
_cell.angle_alpha   90.00
_cell.angle_beta   90.00
_cell.angle_gamma   90.00
#
_symmetry.space_group_name_H-M   'P 1'
#
loop_
_entity.id
_entity.type
_entity.pdbx_description
1 polymer ?
#
loop_
_entity_poly.entity_id
_entity_poly.type
_entity_poly.pdbx_seq_one_letter_code
_entity_poly.pdbx_strand_id
1 'polypeptide(L)'
;MERLEEWEENTKIRIEFDAGEHCAYVYGEVVQAFEGLRQCSHIWDVTSESDVDQFRDRTTASRYLYRKPVQFDFVSNDLIQFEGKAMRFQNVNGDDILIYPGIALIPRADGVFALVDLRELNITGVSTRFIESDSVPRDSEVVGHTWFKANKDGGPDRRFNGNYQIPICKYGELNFYSSTGIREQYQLSQSKPANYFGAIFAMYQEALQQAAGKNEAPGRVANQSQYLGE
;
A
#
# COMPACT_ATOMS: atom_id res chain seq x y z
N MET A 1 19.54 -7.05 34.77
CA MET A 1 19.98 -6.07 33.76
C MET A 1 20.55 -6.83 32.59
N GLU A 2 21.68 -7.54 32.71
CA GLU A 2 22.24 -8.37 31.62
C GLU A 2 21.24 -9.35 30.96
N ARG A 3 20.47 -10.11 31.74
CA ARG A 3 19.46 -11.05 31.20
C ARG A 3 18.27 -10.42 30.46
N LEU A 4 17.99 -9.13 30.68
CA LEU A 4 16.91 -8.40 29.99
C LEU A 4 17.44 -7.81 28.68
N GLU A 5 18.64 -7.24 28.70
CA GLU A 5 19.34 -6.74 27.51
C GLU A 5 19.64 -7.87 26.51
N GLU A 6 20.06 -9.04 27.02
CA GLU A 6 20.30 -10.25 26.22
C GLU A 6 19.00 -10.84 25.63
N TRP A 7 17.84 -10.59 26.25
CA TRP A 7 16.53 -11.00 25.71
C TRP A 7 16.00 -10.02 24.66
N GLU A 8 16.23 -8.71 24.87
CA GLU A 8 15.93 -7.66 23.89
C GLU A 8 16.77 -7.80 22.61
N GLU A 9 18.04 -8.18 22.70
CA GLU A 9 18.87 -8.45 21.51
C GLU A 9 18.44 -9.71 20.75
N ASN A 10 18.01 -10.76 21.44
CA ASN A 10 17.57 -12.03 20.83
C ASN A 10 16.19 -11.97 20.16
N THR A 11 15.43 -10.89 20.37
CA THR A 11 14.08 -10.71 19.76
C THR A 11 14.14 -9.91 18.45
N LYS A 12 15.31 -9.40 18.06
CA LYS A 12 15.47 -8.58 16.85
C LYS A 12 15.62 -9.45 15.62
N ILE A 13 14.79 -9.21 14.61
CA ILE A 13 14.92 -9.85 13.30
C ILE A 13 15.95 -9.07 12.49
N ARG A 14 17.04 -9.74 12.11
CA ARG A 14 17.95 -9.20 11.10
C ARG A 14 17.41 -9.49 9.72
N ILE A 15 17.19 -8.45 8.92
CA ILE A 15 16.94 -8.61 7.49
C ILE A 15 18.28 -8.43 6.78
N GLU A 16 18.87 -9.55 6.38
CA GLU A 16 19.97 -9.57 5.41
C GLU A 16 19.37 -9.87 4.04
N PHE A 17 19.30 -8.83 3.19
CA PHE A 17 18.70 -8.95 1.85
C PHE A 17 19.75 -9.33 0.82
N ASP A 18 19.97 -10.63 0.62
CA ASP A 18 20.84 -11.16 -0.45
C ASP A 18 20.02 -11.58 -1.69
N ALA A 19 19.41 -10.60 -2.35
CA ALA A 19 18.60 -10.86 -3.55
C ALA A 19 19.33 -10.55 -4.87
N GLY A 20 20.65 -10.39 -4.82
CA GLY A 20 21.47 -9.99 -5.97
C GLY A 20 21.26 -8.53 -6.40
N GLU A 21 22.21 -8.01 -7.18
CA GLU A 21 22.28 -6.59 -7.57
C GLU A 21 21.01 -6.08 -8.27
N HIS A 22 20.40 -6.91 -9.13
CA HIS A 22 19.19 -6.52 -9.85
C HIS A 22 18.00 -6.28 -8.91
N CYS A 23 17.78 -7.17 -7.93
CA CYS A 23 16.66 -7.04 -7.02
C CYS A 23 16.86 -5.84 -6.07
N ALA A 24 18.09 -5.60 -5.63
CA ALA A 24 18.45 -4.41 -4.85
C ALA A 24 18.23 -3.11 -5.64
N TYR A 25 18.58 -3.10 -6.93
CA TYR A 25 18.31 -1.95 -7.82
C TYR A 25 16.81 -1.67 -7.92
N VAL A 26 15.98 -2.69 -8.20
CA VAL A 26 14.53 -2.50 -8.35
C VAL A 26 13.89 -2.10 -7.01
N TYR A 27 14.37 -2.61 -5.87
CA TYR A 27 13.94 -2.11 -4.56
C TYR A 27 14.22 -0.61 -4.39
N GLY A 28 15.37 -0.12 -4.85
CA GLY A 28 15.68 1.30 -4.89
C GLY A 28 14.63 2.12 -5.67
N GLU A 29 14.17 1.59 -6.80
CA GLU A 29 13.09 2.21 -7.59
C GLU A 29 11.75 2.21 -6.83
N VAL A 30 11.43 1.15 -6.08
CA VAL A 30 10.23 1.13 -5.21
C VAL A 30 10.31 2.24 -4.15
N VAL A 31 11.48 2.44 -3.56
CA VAL A 31 11.72 3.52 -2.58
C VAL A 31 11.50 4.90 -3.21
N GLN A 32 11.99 5.12 -4.44
CA GLN A 32 11.74 6.38 -5.17
C GLN A 32 10.25 6.55 -5.52
N ALA A 33 9.58 5.48 -5.95
CA ALA A 33 8.15 5.52 -6.24
C ALA A 33 7.32 5.82 -4.99
N PHE A 34 7.72 5.29 -3.83
CA PHE A 34 7.08 5.57 -2.54
C PHE A 34 7.23 7.05 -2.15
N GLU A 35 8.42 7.63 -2.34
CA GLU A 35 8.59 9.07 -2.13
C GLU A 35 7.64 9.88 -3.03
N GLY A 36 7.41 9.45 -4.27
CA GLY A 36 6.38 10.02 -5.14
C GLY A 36 4.96 9.98 -4.55
N LEU A 37 4.58 8.89 -3.87
CA LEU A 37 3.28 8.82 -3.17
C LEU A 37 3.18 9.87 -2.07
N ARG A 38 4.25 10.04 -1.27
CA ARG A 38 4.31 10.98 -0.14
C ARG A 38 4.15 12.44 -0.54
N GLN A 39 4.47 12.78 -1.79
CA GLN A 39 4.31 14.13 -2.32
C GLN A 39 2.86 14.48 -2.69
N CYS A 40 1.93 13.51 -2.63
CA CYS A 40 0.50 13.81 -2.78
C CYS A 40 0.02 14.69 -1.63
N SER A 41 -0.71 15.76 -1.96
CA SER A 41 -1.18 16.70 -0.93
C SER A 41 -2.19 16.05 0.01
N HIS A 42 -2.91 15.02 -0.45
CA HIS A 42 -3.77 14.20 0.40
C HIS A 42 -3.60 12.72 0.08
N ILE A 43 -3.54 11.93 1.15
CA ILE A 43 -3.59 10.48 1.14
C ILE A 43 -4.67 10.10 2.14
N TRP A 44 -5.58 9.22 1.73
CA TRP A 44 -6.65 8.71 2.56
C TRP A 44 -6.62 7.20 2.61
N ASP A 45 -6.90 6.65 3.78
CA ASP A 45 -7.26 5.26 3.97
C ASP A 45 -8.77 5.10 3.79
N VAL A 46 -9.20 4.16 2.95
CA VAL A 46 -10.61 3.87 2.67
C VAL A 46 -11.11 2.89 3.73
N THR A 47 -11.79 3.44 4.71
CA THR A 47 -12.26 2.70 5.89
C THR A 47 -13.51 1.84 5.65
N SER A 48 -14.35 2.20 4.67
CA SER A 48 -15.50 1.40 4.23
C SER A 48 -16.10 1.94 2.94
N GLU A 49 -16.90 1.11 2.26
CA GLU A 49 -17.70 1.48 1.11
C GLU A 49 -19.18 1.16 1.34
N SER A 50 -20.07 1.96 0.76
CA SER A 50 -21.50 1.67 0.71
C SER A 50 -22.06 1.92 -0.68
N ASP A 51 -22.89 0.99 -1.16
CA ASP A 51 -23.62 1.15 -2.42
C ASP A 51 -24.59 2.33 -2.33
N VAL A 52 -24.71 3.05 -3.44
CA VAL A 52 -25.59 4.21 -3.54
C VAL A 52 -26.73 3.89 -4.50
N ASP A 53 -27.97 4.12 -4.06
CA ASP A 53 -29.14 4.05 -4.95
C ASP A 53 -29.21 5.33 -5.76
N GLN A 54 -28.60 5.31 -6.95
CA GLN A 54 -28.54 6.44 -7.87
C GLN A 54 -29.91 7.03 -8.20
N PHE A 55 -30.97 6.21 -8.22
CA PHE A 55 -32.32 6.67 -8.54
C PHE A 55 -32.94 7.42 -7.36
N ARG A 56 -32.86 6.83 -6.16
CA ARG A 56 -33.41 7.44 -4.94
C ARG A 56 -32.62 8.68 -4.54
N ASP A 57 -31.30 8.59 -4.59
CA ASP A 57 -30.39 9.61 -4.06
C ASP A 57 -30.08 10.71 -5.10
N ARG A 58 -30.46 10.47 -6.38
CA ARG A 58 -30.34 11.38 -7.53
C ARG A 58 -28.92 11.84 -7.78
N THR A 59 -28.00 10.88 -7.79
CA THR A 59 -26.56 11.07 -7.95
C THR A 59 -26.01 10.16 -9.03
N THR A 60 -24.92 10.57 -9.66
CA THR A 60 -24.17 9.74 -10.63
C THR A 60 -23.11 8.87 -9.95
N ALA A 61 -22.90 9.00 -8.64
CA ALA A 61 -21.97 8.16 -7.89
C ALA A 61 -22.49 6.72 -7.80
N SER A 62 -21.65 5.73 -8.10
CA SER A 62 -22.01 4.31 -7.92
C SER A 62 -21.79 3.81 -6.49
N ARG A 63 -20.85 4.42 -5.76
CA ARG A 63 -20.52 4.09 -4.37
C ARG A 63 -20.18 5.35 -3.58
N TYR A 64 -20.42 5.30 -2.27
CA TYR A 64 -19.90 6.26 -1.31
C TYR A 64 -18.70 5.63 -0.59
N LEU A 65 -17.58 6.33 -0.55
CA LEU A 65 -16.37 5.88 0.16
C LEU A 65 -16.24 6.68 1.45
N TYR A 66 -16.17 5.97 2.57
CA TYR A 66 -15.75 6.55 3.84
C TYR A 66 -14.25 6.41 3.92
N ARG A 67 -13.56 7.55 4.00
CA ARG A 67 -12.09 7.60 4.00
C ARG A 67 -11.58 8.57 5.06
N LYS A 68 -10.41 8.31 5.61
CA LYS A 68 -9.77 9.15 6.63
C LYS A 68 -8.36 9.54 6.21
N PRO A 69 -7.91 10.76 6.49
CA PRO A 69 -6.56 11.20 6.13
C PRO A 69 -5.52 10.34 6.87
N VAL A 70 -4.48 9.94 6.15
CA VAL A 70 -3.36 9.15 6.67
C VAL A 70 -2.03 9.68 6.15
N GLN A 71 -0.94 9.22 6.74
CA GLN A 71 0.42 9.59 6.36
C GLN A 71 1.22 8.37 5.89
N PHE A 72 2.01 8.57 4.84
CA PHE A 72 3.02 7.63 4.40
C PHE A 72 4.40 8.21 4.73
N ASP A 73 5.25 7.42 5.39
CA ASP A 73 6.55 7.88 5.89
C ASP A 73 7.61 6.80 5.87
N PHE A 74 8.86 7.21 6.07
CA PHE A 74 9.95 6.30 6.36
C PHE A 74 10.16 6.16 7.86
N VAL A 75 10.09 4.94 8.38
CA VAL A 75 10.24 4.66 9.82
C VAL A 75 11.30 3.61 10.09
N SER A 76 11.89 3.68 11.27
CA SER A 76 12.68 2.60 11.86
C SER A 76 11.90 2.04 13.05
N ASN A 77 12.09 0.78 13.39
CA ASN A 77 11.51 0.17 14.58
C ASN A 77 12.53 -0.73 15.27
N ASP A 78 12.26 -1.09 16.53
CA ASP A 78 13.18 -1.92 17.32
C ASP A 78 13.08 -3.42 17.01
N LEU A 79 12.03 -3.84 16.29
CA LEU A 79 11.80 -5.24 15.92
C LEU A 79 12.74 -5.72 14.81
N ILE A 80 13.15 -4.81 13.92
CA ILE A 80 13.94 -5.14 12.74
C ILE A 80 15.24 -4.35 12.72
N GLN A 81 16.37 -5.06 12.71
CA GLN A 81 17.67 -4.48 12.42
C GLN A 81 17.83 -4.34 10.91
N PHE A 82 17.65 -3.10 10.43
CA PHE A 82 17.82 -2.71 9.03
C PHE A 82 18.53 -1.35 8.99
N GLU A 83 19.58 -1.23 8.18
CA GLU A 83 20.34 0.03 8.05
C GLU A 83 19.51 1.16 7.41
N GLY A 84 18.52 0.79 6.59
CA GLY A 84 17.58 1.72 5.98
C GLY A 84 16.35 2.00 6.86
N LYS A 85 15.29 2.48 6.21
CA LYS A 85 13.98 2.72 6.84
C LYS A 85 12.89 1.97 6.08
N ALA A 86 11.92 1.43 6.79
CA ALA A 86 10.73 0.86 6.18
C ALA A 86 9.83 1.95 5.61
N MET A 87 9.19 1.62 4.49
CA MET A 87 8.09 2.41 3.93
C MET A 87 6.82 2.07 4.73
N ARG A 88 6.32 3.04 5.49
CA ARG A 88 5.12 2.89 6.31
C ARG A 88 3.88 3.35 5.56
N PHE A 89 2.89 2.48 5.51
CA PHE A 89 1.53 2.78 5.10
C PHE A 89 0.66 2.78 6.36
N GLN A 90 0.26 3.98 6.80
CA GLN A 90 -0.56 4.13 7.99
C GLN A 90 -1.97 3.61 7.75
N ASN A 91 -2.47 2.75 8.63
CA ASN A 91 -3.81 2.15 8.55
C ASN A 91 -4.68 2.69 9.69
N VAL A 92 -5.92 3.11 9.40
CA VAL A 92 -6.83 3.61 10.44
C VAL A 92 -7.61 2.49 11.11
N ASN A 93 -7.94 1.44 10.37
CA ASN A 93 -8.77 0.33 10.85
C ASN A 93 -7.96 -0.83 11.44
N GLY A 94 -6.64 -0.76 11.35
CA GLY A 94 -5.74 -1.82 11.77
C GLY A 94 -4.34 -1.30 12.08
N ASP A 95 -3.41 -2.23 12.11
CA ASP A 95 -2.00 -1.94 12.33
C ASP A 95 -1.34 -1.47 11.03
N ASP A 96 -0.35 -0.58 11.15
CA ASP A 96 0.39 -0.02 10.01
C ASP A 96 1.13 -1.12 9.24
N ILE A 97 1.19 -0.99 7.91
CA ILE A 97 1.97 -1.90 7.06
C ILE A 97 3.35 -1.30 6.82
N LEU A 98 4.40 -2.00 7.26
CA LEU A 98 5.79 -1.58 7.08
C LEU A 98 6.48 -2.44 6.02
N ILE A 99 6.79 -1.87 4.87
CA ILE A 99 7.48 -2.58 3.78
C ILE A 99 9.00 -2.42 3.93
N TYR A 100 9.67 -3.56 4.09
CA TYR A 100 11.13 -3.74 4.05
C TYR A 100 11.53 -4.44 2.74
N PRO A 101 12.83 -4.58 2.42
CA PRO A 101 13.25 -5.45 1.33
C PRO A 101 12.73 -6.88 1.55
N GLY A 102 12.00 -7.43 0.58
CA GLY A 102 11.50 -8.81 0.57
C GLY A 102 10.30 -9.12 1.48
N ILE A 103 10.05 -8.35 2.54
CA ILE A 103 8.96 -8.62 3.50
C ILE A 103 8.16 -7.37 3.87
N ALA A 104 6.88 -7.56 4.22
CA ALA A 104 6.07 -6.60 4.96
C ALA A 104 5.93 -7.05 6.42
N LEU A 105 6.10 -6.11 7.34
CA LEU A 105 5.87 -6.27 8.78
C LEU A 105 4.61 -5.51 9.19
N ILE A 106 3.74 -6.15 9.96
CA ILE A 106 2.53 -5.54 10.54
C ILE A 106 2.64 -5.69 12.07
N PRO A 107 3.18 -4.68 12.77
CA PRO A 107 3.36 -4.73 14.22
C PRO A 107 2.05 -4.42 14.93
N ARG A 108 1.66 -5.26 15.90
CA ARG A 108 0.43 -5.08 16.68
C ARG A 108 0.73 -4.46 18.04
N ALA A 109 -0.22 -3.70 18.57
CA ALA A 109 -0.08 -3.05 19.87
C ALA A 109 0.13 -4.02 21.05
N ASP A 110 -0.28 -5.28 20.92
CA ASP A 110 -0.08 -6.33 21.92
C ASP A 110 1.32 -6.97 21.88
N GLY A 111 2.21 -6.49 21.01
CA GLY A 111 3.58 -6.97 20.84
C GLY A 111 3.70 -8.15 19.86
N VAL A 112 2.59 -8.69 19.37
CA VAL A 112 2.59 -9.67 18.26
C VAL A 112 2.85 -8.93 16.96
N PHE A 113 3.41 -9.59 15.95
CA PHE A 113 3.53 -9.03 14.62
C PHE A 113 3.29 -10.11 13.56
N ALA A 114 2.82 -9.67 12.39
CA ALA A 114 2.75 -10.53 11.21
C ALA A 114 3.89 -10.19 10.25
N LEU A 115 4.46 -11.22 9.63
CA LEU A 115 5.37 -11.08 8.50
C LEU A 115 4.66 -11.63 7.27
N VAL A 116 4.69 -10.86 6.19
CA VAL A 116 4.16 -11.27 4.90
C VAL A 116 5.26 -11.16 3.87
N ASP A 117 5.48 -12.24 3.12
CA ASP A 117 6.39 -12.23 1.99
C ASP A 117 5.85 -11.30 0.91
N LEU A 118 6.67 -10.37 0.40
CA LEU A 118 6.21 -9.45 -0.64
C LEU A 118 5.86 -10.16 -1.95
N ARG A 119 6.31 -11.40 -2.15
CA ARG A 119 5.88 -12.26 -3.26
C ARG A 119 4.40 -12.61 -3.19
N GLU A 120 3.79 -12.57 -2.01
CA GLU A 120 2.39 -12.89 -1.75
C GLU A 120 1.51 -11.65 -1.53
N LEU A 121 2.12 -10.47 -1.37
CA LEU A 121 1.43 -9.20 -1.22
C LEU A 121 1.25 -8.53 -2.59
N ASN A 122 0.02 -8.47 -3.08
CA ASN A 122 -0.31 -7.77 -4.31
C ASN A 122 -0.57 -6.30 -3.99
N ILE A 123 0.16 -5.39 -4.65
CA ILE A 123 -0.10 -3.96 -4.58
C ILE A 123 -0.36 -3.42 -5.98
N THR A 124 -1.53 -2.84 -6.20
CA THR A 124 -1.93 -2.31 -7.51
C THR A 124 -2.28 -0.84 -7.41
N GLY A 125 -1.82 -0.06 -8.39
CA GLY A 125 -2.14 1.36 -8.52
C GLY A 125 -3.00 1.59 -9.74
N VAL A 126 -4.17 2.20 -9.56
CA VAL A 126 -5.11 2.51 -10.64
C VAL A 126 -5.62 3.94 -10.55
N SER A 127 -6.00 4.51 -11.70
CA SER A 127 -6.63 5.82 -11.73
C SER A 127 -8.15 5.69 -11.66
N THR A 128 -8.79 6.53 -10.85
CA THR A 128 -10.24 6.53 -10.64
C THR A 128 -10.82 7.91 -10.88
N ARG A 129 -12.10 7.98 -11.27
CA ARG A 129 -12.87 9.23 -11.30
C ARG A 129 -13.69 9.31 -10.02
N PHE A 130 -13.40 10.31 -9.18
CA PHE A 130 -14.06 10.47 -7.89
C PHE A 130 -14.85 11.78 -7.84
N ILE A 131 -16.11 11.71 -7.42
CA ILE A 131 -16.94 12.90 -7.20
C ILE A 131 -16.57 13.46 -5.83
N GLU A 132 -15.85 14.58 -5.82
CA GLU A 132 -15.36 15.20 -4.60
C GLU A 132 -16.39 16.18 -4.06
N SER A 133 -17.16 15.76 -3.06
CA SER A 133 -18.15 16.60 -2.39
C SER A 133 -17.56 17.55 -1.35
N ASP A 134 -16.33 17.28 -0.89
CA ASP A 134 -15.63 18.13 0.05
C ASP A 134 -14.70 19.11 -0.68
N SER A 135 -13.60 19.52 -0.05
CA SER A 135 -12.61 20.39 -0.67
C SER A 135 -11.68 19.60 -1.58
N VAL A 136 -11.54 20.03 -2.83
CA VAL A 136 -10.60 19.45 -3.79
C VAL A 136 -9.16 19.78 -3.37
N PRO A 137 -8.28 18.78 -3.19
CA PRO A 137 -6.87 19.03 -2.96
C PRO A 137 -6.25 19.86 -4.09
N ARG A 138 -5.33 20.75 -3.73
CA ARG A 138 -4.69 21.69 -4.66
C ARG A 138 -3.95 21.04 -5.83
N ASP A 139 -3.53 19.78 -5.67
CA ASP A 139 -2.73 19.04 -6.64
C ASP A 139 -3.55 18.01 -7.43
N SER A 140 -4.87 18.00 -7.21
CA SER A 140 -5.80 17.12 -7.91
C SER A 140 -6.09 17.60 -9.32
N GLU A 141 -6.17 16.67 -10.26
CA GLU A 141 -6.63 16.93 -11.62
C GLU A 141 -8.18 16.85 -11.68
N VAL A 142 -8.85 17.97 -11.90
CA VAL A 142 -10.31 18.00 -12.14
C VAL A 142 -10.60 17.63 -13.59
N VAL A 143 -11.26 16.50 -13.81
CA VAL A 143 -11.52 15.88 -15.13
C VAL A 143 -12.98 15.95 -15.57
N GLY A 144 -13.78 16.75 -14.86
CA GLY A 144 -15.18 16.98 -15.17
C GLY A 144 -15.93 17.55 -13.98
N HIS A 145 -17.23 17.75 -14.16
CA HIS A 145 -18.16 18.13 -13.11
C HIS A 145 -19.45 17.34 -13.29
N THR A 146 -20.13 17.05 -12.19
CA THR A 146 -21.50 16.51 -12.16
C THR A 146 -22.41 17.46 -11.39
N TRP A 147 -23.71 17.22 -11.37
CA TRP A 147 -24.65 17.97 -10.54
C TRP A 147 -24.88 17.27 -9.20
N PHE A 148 -24.96 18.03 -8.11
CA PHE A 148 -25.29 17.50 -6.78
C PHE A 148 -26.59 16.70 -6.78
N LYS A 149 -27.59 17.20 -7.53
CA LYS A 149 -28.79 16.45 -7.92
C LYS A 149 -28.87 16.34 -9.43
N ALA A 150 -28.63 15.14 -9.95
CA ALA A 150 -28.63 14.85 -11.38
C ALA A 150 -29.88 14.07 -11.82
N ASN A 151 -30.35 14.37 -13.03
CA ASN A 151 -31.32 13.53 -13.74
C ASN A 151 -30.61 12.31 -14.37
N LYS A 152 -31.39 11.39 -14.96
CA LYS A 152 -30.85 10.19 -15.63
C LYS A 152 -29.90 10.50 -16.80
N ASP A 153 -30.04 11.67 -17.42
CA ASP A 153 -29.18 12.16 -18.50
C ASP A 153 -27.90 12.86 -18.00
N GLY A 154 -27.71 12.97 -16.68
CA GLY A 154 -26.59 13.67 -16.05
C GLY A 154 -26.77 15.20 -15.94
N GLY A 155 -27.88 15.76 -16.45
CA GLY A 155 -28.20 17.18 -16.31
C GLY A 155 -28.74 17.56 -14.93
N PRO A 156 -28.88 18.87 -14.62
CA PRO A 156 -29.36 19.32 -13.32
C PRO A 156 -30.83 18.96 -13.09
N ASP A 157 -31.15 18.37 -11.93
CA ASP A 157 -32.54 18.31 -11.46
C ASP A 157 -33.00 19.72 -11.03
N ARG A 158 -33.71 20.41 -11.92
CA ARG A 158 -34.18 21.79 -11.73
C ARG A 158 -35.28 21.93 -10.67
N ARG A 159 -35.84 20.83 -10.16
CA ARG A 159 -36.78 20.87 -9.03
C ARG A 159 -36.07 21.12 -7.71
N PHE A 160 -34.76 20.85 -7.65
CA PHE A 160 -33.97 21.09 -6.45
C PHE A 160 -33.46 22.53 -6.45
N ASN A 161 -34.01 23.37 -5.58
CA ASN A 161 -33.57 24.76 -5.44
C ASN A 161 -32.15 24.81 -4.88
N GLY A 162 -31.29 25.66 -5.44
CA GLY A 162 -29.88 25.76 -5.04
C GLY A 162 -29.01 24.58 -5.48
N ASN A 163 -29.42 23.82 -6.50
CA ASN A 163 -28.58 22.78 -7.08
C ASN A 163 -27.28 23.37 -7.67
N TYR A 164 -26.16 22.69 -7.48
CA TYR A 164 -24.83 23.16 -7.86
C TYR A 164 -24.00 22.03 -8.47
N GLN A 165 -22.92 22.40 -9.14
CA GLN A 165 -21.99 21.44 -9.72
C GLN A 165 -20.93 21.00 -8.72
N ILE A 166 -20.58 19.72 -8.77
CA ILE A 166 -19.56 19.08 -7.92
C ILE A 166 -18.44 18.57 -8.83
N PRO A 167 -17.17 18.84 -8.49
CA PRO A 167 -16.03 18.41 -9.29
C PRO A 167 -15.88 16.88 -9.31
N ILE A 168 -15.43 16.38 -10.47
CA ILE A 168 -14.97 15.00 -10.65
C ILE A 168 -13.46 15.06 -10.75
N CYS A 169 -12.76 14.57 -9.74
CA CYS A 169 -11.32 14.53 -9.69
C CYS A 169 -10.78 13.20 -10.18
N LYS A 170 -9.58 13.19 -10.75
CA LYS A 170 -8.85 11.99 -11.12
C LYS A 170 -7.86 11.64 -10.03
N TYR A 171 -8.27 10.70 -9.18
CA TYR A 171 -7.47 10.24 -8.05
C TYR A 171 -6.74 8.95 -8.38
N GLY A 172 -5.73 8.62 -7.57
CA GLY A 172 -5.11 7.31 -7.52
C GLY A 172 -5.80 6.44 -6.48
N GLU A 173 -6.02 5.16 -6.79
CA GLU A 173 -6.36 4.13 -5.80
C GLU A 173 -5.17 3.17 -5.74
N LEU A 174 -4.68 2.93 -4.52
CA LEU A 174 -3.62 1.97 -4.23
C LEU A 174 -4.22 0.84 -3.40
N ASN A 175 -4.33 -0.35 -3.99
CA ASN A 175 -5.01 -1.50 -3.39
C ASN A 175 -3.99 -2.55 -2.97
N PHE A 176 -4.06 -2.97 -1.71
CA PHE A 176 -3.26 -4.02 -1.12
C PHE A 176 -4.11 -5.26 -0.93
N TYR A 177 -3.59 -6.41 -1.35
CA TYR A 177 -4.27 -7.68 -1.19
C TYR A 177 -3.29 -8.83 -0.96
N SER A 178 -3.53 -9.63 0.07
CA SER A 178 -2.89 -10.94 0.24
C SER A 178 -3.94 -12.02 0.53
N SER A 179 -3.66 -13.25 0.12
CA SER A 179 -4.47 -14.43 0.48
C SER A 179 -4.49 -14.70 2.00
N THR A 180 -3.48 -14.19 2.70
CA THR A 180 -3.28 -14.32 4.15
C THR A 180 -4.10 -13.30 4.97
N GLY A 181 -4.84 -12.40 4.33
CA GLY A 181 -5.83 -11.56 4.98
C GLY A 181 -5.60 -10.05 4.91
N ILE A 182 -4.55 -9.57 4.23
CA ILE A 182 -4.39 -8.13 3.98
C ILE A 182 -5.40 -7.71 2.91
N ARG A 183 -6.21 -6.70 3.23
CA ARG A 183 -7.12 -6.06 2.27
C ARG A 183 -7.27 -4.58 2.64
N GLU A 184 -6.37 -3.77 2.09
CA GLU A 184 -6.36 -2.32 2.34
C GLU A 184 -6.51 -1.55 1.05
N GLN A 185 -7.11 -0.37 1.12
CA GLN A 185 -7.25 0.53 -0.01
C GLN A 185 -6.94 1.95 0.41
N TYR A 186 -6.02 2.58 -0.30
CA TYR A 186 -5.72 3.99 -0.15
C TYR A 186 -6.18 4.77 -1.37
N GLN A 187 -6.58 6.01 -1.15
CA GLN A 187 -6.85 6.96 -2.20
C GLN A 187 -5.87 8.13 -2.11
N LEU A 188 -5.34 8.56 -3.26
CA LEU A 188 -4.34 9.61 -3.36
C LEU A 188 -4.87 10.72 -4.27
N SER A 189 -4.61 11.98 -3.89
CA SER A 189 -5.04 13.14 -4.67
C SER A 189 -4.48 13.18 -6.10
N GLN A 190 -3.34 12.49 -6.34
CA GLN A 190 -2.77 12.31 -7.67
C GLN A 190 -2.79 10.85 -8.11
N SER A 191 -3.16 10.62 -9.37
CA SER A 191 -3.25 9.27 -9.92
C SER A 191 -1.92 8.71 -10.44
N LYS A 192 -1.01 9.56 -10.91
CA LYS A 192 0.27 9.12 -11.50
C LYS A 192 1.18 8.43 -10.48
N PRO A 193 1.40 8.97 -9.26
CA PRO A 193 2.24 8.30 -8.27
C PRO A 193 1.71 6.92 -7.89
N ALA A 194 0.39 6.79 -7.70
CA ALA A 194 -0.25 5.51 -7.38
C ALA A 194 0.01 4.46 -8.47
N ASN A 195 -0.31 4.78 -9.73
CA ASN A 195 -0.07 3.88 -10.87
C ASN A 195 1.41 3.49 -10.99
N TYR A 196 2.31 4.46 -10.84
CA TYR A 196 3.75 4.24 -10.95
C TYR A 196 4.25 3.32 -9.84
N PHE A 197 3.85 3.54 -8.59
CA PHE A 197 4.21 2.67 -7.48
C PHE A 197 3.72 1.24 -7.70
N GLY A 198 2.47 1.04 -8.08
CA GLY A 198 1.94 -0.31 -8.37
C GLY A 198 2.72 -1.03 -9.47
N ALA A 199 3.10 -0.33 -10.54
CA ALA A 199 3.89 -0.89 -11.63
C ALA A 199 5.31 -1.28 -11.18
N ILE A 200 6.02 -0.39 -10.46
CA ILE A 200 7.37 -0.66 -9.97
C ILE A 200 7.37 -1.76 -8.90
N PHE A 201 6.34 -1.79 -8.05
CA PHE A 201 6.19 -2.85 -7.06
C PHE A 201 5.97 -4.22 -7.71
N ALA A 202 5.18 -4.31 -8.79
CA ALA A 202 5.03 -5.55 -9.55
C ALA A 202 6.37 -6.02 -10.16
N MET A 203 7.16 -5.11 -10.73
CA MET A 203 8.51 -5.43 -11.22
C MET A 203 9.43 -5.93 -10.10
N TYR A 204 9.32 -5.35 -8.90
CA TYR A 204 10.07 -5.81 -7.73
C TYR A 204 9.65 -7.23 -7.31
N GLN A 205 8.35 -7.50 -7.31
CA GLN A 205 7.81 -8.82 -7.00
C GLN A 205 8.31 -9.89 -7.98
N GLU A 206 8.37 -9.57 -9.27
CA GLU A 206 8.98 -10.44 -10.29
C GLU A 206 10.48 -10.66 -10.03
N ALA A 207 11.23 -9.61 -9.70
CA ALA A 207 12.66 -9.71 -9.39
C ALA A 207 12.91 -10.61 -8.16
N LEU A 208 12.06 -10.51 -7.13
CA LEU A 208 12.10 -11.39 -5.94
C LEU A 208 11.85 -12.87 -6.31
N GLN A 209 10.89 -13.15 -7.18
CA GLN A 209 10.60 -14.51 -7.64
C GLN A 209 11.78 -15.10 -8.42
N GLN A 210 12.41 -14.31 -9.29
CA GLN A 210 13.57 -14.74 -10.08
C GLN A 210 14.81 -14.97 -9.21
N ALA A 211 15.03 -14.15 -8.19
CA ALA A 211 16.12 -14.32 -7.24
C ALA A 211 15.98 -15.65 -6.47
N ALA A 212 14.76 -15.99 -6.04
CA ALA A 212 14.47 -17.26 -5.38
C ALA A 212 14.68 -18.47 -6.32
N GLY A 213 14.22 -18.40 -7.56
CA GLY A 213 14.40 -19.49 -8.55
C GLY A 213 15.86 -19.75 -8.95
N LYS A 214 16.75 -18.76 -8.80
CA LYS A 214 18.20 -18.95 -9.00
C LYS A 214 18.88 -19.70 -7.85
N ASN A 215 18.30 -19.68 -6.64
CA ASN A 215 18.83 -20.39 -5.48
C ASN A 215 18.37 -21.87 -5.40
N GLU A 216 17.47 -22.33 -6.29
CA GLU A 216 16.90 -23.69 -6.26
C GLU A 216 17.29 -24.60 -7.47
N ALA A 217 18.53 -24.56 -7.96
CA ALA A 217 19.07 -25.58 -8.89
C ALA A 217 20.31 -26.31 -8.30
N PRO A 218 20.48 -27.63 -8.50
CA PRO A 218 20.74 -28.57 -7.42
C PRO A 218 22.23 -28.73 -7.07
N GLY A 219 22.63 -28.24 -5.89
CA GLY A 219 23.93 -28.47 -5.29
C GLY A 219 23.82 -29.34 -4.04
N ARG A 220 24.08 -30.65 -4.21
CA ARG A 220 24.54 -31.64 -3.19
C ARG A 220 24.32 -31.29 -1.71
N VAL A 221 23.51 -32.12 -1.05
CA VAL A 221 23.66 -32.37 0.40
C VAL A 221 25.03 -33.01 0.63
N ALA A 222 25.97 -32.26 1.20
CA ALA A 222 27.17 -32.85 1.77
C ALA A 222 26.78 -33.48 3.12
N ASN A 223 26.60 -34.79 3.14
CA ASN A 223 26.55 -35.56 4.38
C ASN A 223 27.90 -35.43 5.09
N GLN A 224 27.97 -34.64 6.16
CA GLN A 224 28.98 -34.84 7.19
C GLN A 224 28.39 -35.78 8.24
N SER A 225 28.61 -37.06 8.04
CA SER A 225 28.55 -38.04 9.13
C SER A 225 29.59 -39.10 8.86
N GLN A 226 30.37 -39.37 9.92
CA GLN A 226 31.37 -40.43 10.07
C GLN A 226 32.79 -40.13 9.55
N TYR A 227 33.51 -39.31 10.30
CA TYR A 227 34.83 -39.70 10.77
C TYR A 227 34.77 -39.81 12.29
N LEU A 228 34.71 -41.06 12.77
CA LEU A 228 35.24 -41.55 14.05
C LEU A 228 35.01 -43.06 14.02
N GLY A 229 35.95 -43.75 13.37
CA GLY A 229 36.21 -45.17 13.58
C GLY A 229 37.55 -45.27 14.29
N GLU A 230 37.57 -46.17 15.27
CA GLU A 230 38.65 -46.61 16.17
C GLU A 230 38.91 -45.77 17.43
#